data_AF-A0A382VT19-F1
#
_entry.id   AF-A0A382VT19-F1
#
_cell.length_a   1.000
_cell.length_b   1.000
_cell.length_c   1.000
_cell.angle_alpha   90.00
_cell.angle_beta   90.00
_cell.angle_gamma   90.00
#
_symmetry.space_group_name_H-M   'P 1'
#
loop_
_entity.id
_entity.type
_entity.pdbx_description
1 polymer ?
#
loop_
_entity_poly.entity_id
_entity_poly.type
_entity_poly.pdbx_seq_one_letter_code
_entity_poly.pdbx_strand_id
1 'polypeptide(L)'
;LSIEEERAFYKDCIDTLRRHTGKQLKGMLTPAVSPTDNTPDLMAEAGLIYNADWGHDDEPFPMKVETGRLISMPYNLDLNDGTYNRFGCPPEYWAQSIKDQFDVLYREGSNRAKQMCVSLHPAIMGTPSRIKYLDEVLGYMMSHDGVWQATADEIADYYMDHYYDTMVNYVDEFSQDYSALT
;
A
#
# COMPACT_ATOMS: atom_id res chain seq x y z
N LEU A 1 -11.90 6.89 16.88
CA LEU A 1 -13.25 7.43 16.58
C LEU A 1 -14.27 6.41 17.06
N SER A 2 -15.49 6.81 17.39
CA SER A 2 -16.60 5.84 17.42
C SER A 2 -16.85 5.29 16.01
N ILE A 3 -17.52 4.14 15.89
CA ILE A 3 -17.83 3.52 14.59
C ILE A 3 -18.58 4.50 13.68
N GLU A 4 -19.55 5.25 14.21
CA GLU A 4 -20.31 6.24 13.43
C GLU A 4 -19.46 7.42 12.95
N GLU A 5 -18.54 7.90 13.80
CA GLU A 5 -17.61 8.96 13.41
C GLU A 5 -16.62 8.49 12.34
N GLU A 6 -16.15 7.24 12.43
CA GLU A 6 -15.26 6.65 11.43
C GLU A 6 -15.98 6.41 10.10
N ARG A 7 -17.22 5.91 10.13
CA ARG A 7 -18.07 5.79 8.93
C ARG A 7 -18.31 7.15 8.27
N ALA A 8 -18.63 8.17 9.07
CA ALA A 8 -18.81 9.54 8.58
C ALA A 8 -17.52 10.09 7.97
N PHE A 9 -16.35 9.76 8.53
CA PHE A 9 -15.04 10.13 8.01
C PHE A 9 -14.80 9.57 6.60
N TYR A 10 -15.05 8.27 6.36
CA TYR A 10 -14.89 7.69 5.01
C TYR A 10 -15.83 8.34 4.00
N LYS A 11 -17.10 8.56 4.39
CA LYS A 11 -18.07 9.24 3.53
C LYS A 11 -17.59 10.65 3.15
N ASP A 12 -17.09 11.43 4.11
CA ASP A 12 -16.59 12.78 3.85
C ASP A 12 -15.37 12.76 2.92
N CYS A 13 -14.44 11.83 3.12
CA CYS A 13 -13.26 11.67 2.26
C CYS A 13 -13.65 11.32 0.81
N ILE A 14 -14.57 10.38 0.62
CA ILE A 14 -15.08 9.98 -0.69
C ILE A 14 -15.76 11.16 -1.39
N ASP A 15 -16.69 11.83 -0.70
CA ASP A 15 -17.45 12.96 -1.24
C ASP A 15 -16.55 14.13 -1.59
N THR A 16 -15.56 14.42 -0.74
CA THR A 16 -14.60 15.51 -0.93
C THR A 16 -13.66 15.23 -2.11
N LEU A 17 -13.09 14.03 -2.21
CA LEU A 17 -12.25 13.67 -3.37
C LEU A 17 -13.05 13.81 -4.67
N ARG A 18 -14.27 13.25 -4.70
CA ARG A 18 -15.13 13.28 -5.88
C ARG A 18 -15.49 14.71 -6.28
N ARG A 19 -15.83 15.58 -5.31
CA ARG A 19 -16.16 16.98 -5.54
C ARG A 19 -15.02 17.76 -6.19
N HIS A 20 -13.78 17.50 -5.77
CA HIS A 20 -12.62 18.29 -6.22
C HIS A 20 -11.89 17.70 -7.42
N THR A 21 -11.98 16.40 -7.65
CA THR A 21 -11.20 15.71 -8.70
C THR A 21 -12.04 14.93 -9.70
N GLY A 22 -13.31 14.67 -9.39
CA GLY A 22 -14.18 13.78 -10.17
C GLY A 22 -13.85 12.29 -10.04
N LYS A 23 -12.76 11.93 -9.34
CA LYS A 23 -12.32 10.54 -9.16
C LYS A 23 -13.08 9.84 -8.05
N GLN A 24 -13.16 8.51 -8.14
CA GLN A 24 -13.62 7.64 -7.07
C GLN A 24 -12.43 7.27 -6.16
N LEU A 25 -12.63 7.32 -4.84
CA LEU A 25 -11.63 6.82 -3.90
C LEU A 25 -11.71 5.29 -3.88
N LYS A 26 -10.65 4.62 -4.32
CA LYS A 26 -10.59 3.15 -4.36
C LYS A 26 -9.97 2.54 -3.12
N GLY A 27 -9.10 3.25 -2.43
CA GLY A 27 -8.53 2.77 -1.18
C GLY A 27 -7.87 3.89 -0.41
N MET A 28 -7.37 3.56 0.78
CA MET A 28 -6.88 4.56 1.71
C MET A 28 -5.78 3.99 2.61
N LEU A 29 -4.79 4.84 2.88
CA LEU A 29 -3.93 4.76 4.06
C LEU A 29 -4.57 5.66 5.12
N THR A 30 -4.88 5.14 6.31
CA THR A 30 -5.50 5.96 7.34
C THR A 30 -4.55 7.07 7.79
N PRO A 31 -5.09 8.21 8.29
CA PRO A 31 -4.26 9.28 8.83
C PRO A 31 -3.28 8.75 9.87
N ALA A 32 -1.99 9.04 9.70
CA ALA A 32 -0.91 8.58 10.58
C ALA A 32 -0.78 7.04 10.74
N VAL A 33 -1.34 6.27 9.81
CA VAL A 33 -1.32 4.79 9.85
C VAL A 33 -1.90 4.27 11.17
N SER A 34 -3.06 4.81 11.54
CA SER A 34 -3.75 4.48 12.79
C SER A 34 -5.15 3.91 12.52
N PRO A 35 -5.24 2.70 11.94
CA PRO A 35 -6.52 2.03 11.78
C PRO A 35 -7.11 1.62 13.13
N THR A 36 -8.42 1.38 13.16
CA THR A 36 -9.11 0.66 14.23
C THR A 36 -9.42 -0.76 13.78
N ASP A 37 -9.86 -1.62 14.71
CA ASP A 37 -10.29 -2.99 14.35
C ASP A 37 -11.48 -2.99 13.37
N ASN A 38 -12.27 -1.90 13.31
CA ASN A 38 -13.42 -1.78 12.41
C ASN A 38 -13.03 -1.22 11.04
N THR A 39 -11.81 -0.70 10.88
CA THR A 39 -11.38 0.01 9.66
C THR A 39 -11.57 -0.82 8.39
N PRO A 40 -11.17 -2.12 8.31
CA PRO A 40 -11.36 -2.91 7.10
C PRO A 40 -12.84 -3.02 6.70
N ASP A 41 -13.71 -3.33 7.66
CA ASP A 41 -15.15 -3.48 7.40
C ASP A 41 -15.78 -2.17 6.96
N LEU A 42 -15.44 -1.06 7.61
CA LEU A 42 -15.96 0.27 7.27
C LEU A 42 -15.46 0.77 5.91
N MET A 43 -14.21 0.47 5.54
CA MET A 43 -13.68 0.78 4.21
C MET A 43 -14.45 -0.01 3.14
N ALA A 44 -14.66 -1.31 3.34
CA ALA A 44 -15.39 -2.15 2.40
C ALA A 44 -16.88 -1.76 2.30
N GLU A 45 -17.53 -1.45 3.43
CA GLU A 45 -18.90 -0.90 3.50
C GLU A 45 -19.01 0.39 2.66
N ALA A 46 -17.99 1.25 2.73
CA ALA A 46 -17.92 2.50 1.96
C ALA A 46 -17.56 2.31 0.48
N GLY A 47 -17.29 1.07 0.04
CA GLY A 47 -17.00 0.73 -1.35
C GLY A 47 -15.53 0.89 -1.76
N LEU A 48 -14.60 0.99 -0.81
CA LEU A 48 -13.17 0.90 -1.08
C LEU A 48 -12.78 -0.57 -1.30
N ILE A 49 -11.76 -0.78 -2.13
CA ILE A 49 -11.25 -2.09 -2.54
C ILE A 49 -9.88 -2.40 -1.96
N TYR A 50 -9.15 -1.42 -1.41
CA TYR A 50 -7.89 -1.69 -0.71
C TYR A 50 -7.67 -0.83 0.54
N ASN A 51 -7.02 -1.44 1.55
CA ASN A 51 -6.52 -0.81 2.77
C ASN A 51 -4.98 -0.81 2.74
N ALA A 52 -4.35 0.35 2.89
CA ALA A 52 -2.90 0.50 2.84
C ALA A 52 -2.21 0.60 4.21
N ASP A 53 -2.87 0.27 5.33
CA ASP A 53 -2.29 0.46 6.67
C ASP A 53 -1.29 -0.61 7.11
N TRP A 54 -1.26 -1.78 6.45
CA TRP A 54 -0.50 -2.93 6.93
C TRP A 54 0.79 -3.18 6.14
N GLY A 55 1.95 -3.03 6.76
CA GLY A 55 3.25 -3.43 6.20
C GLY A 55 3.63 -4.86 6.60
N HIS A 56 2.86 -5.84 6.14
CA HIS A 56 2.97 -7.25 6.58
C HIS A 56 3.45 -8.22 5.50
N ASP A 57 3.49 -7.79 4.24
CA ASP A 57 3.87 -8.60 3.08
C ASP A 57 4.46 -7.69 1.98
N ASP A 58 5.00 -8.27 0.92
CA ASP A 58 5.49 -7.58 -0.28
C ASP A 58 4.53 -7.73 -1.48
N GLU A 59 3.33 -8.29 -1.24
CA GLU A 59 2.25 -8.46 -2.23
C GLU A 59 0.88 -8.11 -1.64
N PRO A 60 -0.10 -7.68 -2.46
CA PRO A 60 -1.46 -7.55 -1.97
C PRO A 60 -2.04 -8.89 -1.49
N PHE A 61 -2.92 -8.81 -0.50
CA PHE A 61 -3.52 -10.01 0.12
C PHE A 61 -5.00 -9.78 0.45
N PRO A 62 -5.92 -10.75 0.24
CA PRO A 62 -7.33 -10.56 0.55
C PRO A 62 -7.55 -10.39 2.06
N MET A 63 -8.36 -9.40 2.43
CA MET A 63 -8.80 -9.20 3.81
C MET A 63 -10.19 -9.79 4.00
N LYS A 64 -10.40 -10.44 5.14
CA LYS A 64 -11.74 -10.85 5.56
C LYS A 64 -12.50 -9.62 6.04
N VAL A 65 -13.63 -9.35 5.40
CA VAL A 65 -14.53 -8.24 5.71
C VAL A 65 -15.98 -8.72 5.73
N GLU A 66 -16.85 -8.03 6.46
CA GLU A 66 -18.27 -8.39 6.58
C GLU A 66 -19.04 -8.25 5.26
N THR A 67 -18.70 -7.24 4.46
CA THR A 67 -19.34 -6.98 3.17
C THR A 67 -18.32 -6.57 2.10
N GLY A 68 -18.62 -6.89 0.84
CA GLY A 68 -17.77 -6.49 -0.28
C GLY A 68 -16.48 -7.30 -0.41
N ARG A 69 -15.48 -6.70 -1.04
CA ARG A 69 -14.14 -7.26 -1.26
C ARG A 69 -13.11 -6.20 -0.91
N LEU A 70 -12.11 -6.58 -0.12
CA LEU A 70 -11.03 -5.69 0.27
C LEU A 70 -9.71 -6.46 0.22
N ILE A 71 -8.65 -5.81 -0.25
CA ILE A 71 -7.28 -6.31 -0.13
C ILE A 71 -6.48 -5.41 0.79
N SER A 72 -5.50 -5.99 1.47
CA SER A 72 -4.42 -5.21 2.04
C SER A 72 -3.44 -4.87 0.92
N MET A 73 -3.09 -3.59 0.82
CA MET A 73 -2.05 -3.07 -0.06
C MET A 73 -0.84 -2.73 0.82
N PRO A 74 0.20 -3.58 0.86
CA PRO A 74 1.37 -3.31 1.66
C PRO A 74 1.93 -1.89 1.59
N TYR A 75 2.20 -1.34 2.77
CA TYR A 75 2.80 -0.02 2.95
C TYR A 75 3.90 -0.09 4.01
N ASN A 76 5.10 0.29 3.59
CA ASN A 76 6.30 0.13 4.39
C ASN A 76 6.69 1.45 5.06
N LEU A 77 6.74 1.44 6.40
CA LEU A 77 7.11 2.61 7.22
C LEU A 77 8.61 2.74 7.43
N ASP A 78 9.37 1.67 7.22
CA ASP A 78 10.81 1.63 7.40
C ASP A 78 11.51 2.61 6.46
N LEU A 79 11.20 2.58 5.15
CA LEU A 79 11.81 3.45 4.12
C LEU A 79 10.99 4.72 3.80
N ASN A 80 10.06 5.07 4.67
CA ASN A 80 9.30 6.31 4.57
C ASN A 80 10.21 7.54 4.80
N ASP A 81 10.14 8.55 3.92
CA ASP A 81 10.97 9.76 4.04
C ASP A 81 10.70 10.55 5.33
N GLY A 82 9.47 10.54 5.82
CA GLY A 82 9.05 11.10 7.11
C GLY A 82 9.68 10.38 8.29
N THR A 83 9.73 9.04 8.25
CA THR A 83 10.42 8.22 9.26
C THR A 83 11.91 8.52 9.28
N TYR A 84 12.56 8.49 8.11
CA TYR A 84 13.99 8.81 7.97
C TYR A 84 14.30 10.22 8.47
N ASN A 85 13.48 11.20 8.08
CA ASN A 85 13.65 12.58 8.54
C ASN A 85 13.48 12.71 10.05
N ARG A 86 12.49 12.01 10.65
CA ARG A 86 12.25 12.03 12.10
C ARG A 86 13.43 11.47 12.89
N PHE A 87 14.10 10.45 12.37
CA PHE A 87 15.29 9.86 13.00
C PHE A 87 16.61 10.56 12.63
N GLY A 88 16.56 11.63 11.83
CA GLY A 88 17.74 12.39 11.42
C GLY A 88 18.66 11.63 10.47
N CYS A 89 18.13 10.64 9.74
CA CYS A 89 18.89 9.90 8.75
C CYS A 89 19.28 10.82 7.58
N PRO A 90 20.53 10.76 7.10
CA PRO A 90 20.94 11.52 5.93
C PRO A 90 20.14 11.11 4.68
N PRO A 91 19.79 12.06 3.79
CA PRO A 91 18.98 11.76 2.61
C PRO A 91 19.68 10.86 1.59
N GLU A 92 21.02 10.88 1.52
CA GLU A 92 21.78 9.90 0.72
C GLU A 92 21.64 8.47 1.25
N TYR A 93 21.48 8.30 2.57
CA TYR A 93 21.28 6.98 3.17
C TYR A 93 19.90 6.43 2.80
N TRP A 94 18.86 7.29 2.81
CA TRP A 94 17.53 6.94 2.28
C TRP A 94 17.61 6.47 0.82
N ALA A 95 18.34 7.21 -0.03
CA ALA A 95 18.49 6.86 -1.43
C ALA A 95 19.13 5.48 -1.63
N GLN A 96 20.19 5.20 -0.87
CA GLN A 96 20.86 3.90 -0.92
C GLN A 96 19.93 2.78 -0.45
N SER A 97 19.20 2.96 0.66
CA SER A 97 18.28 1.93 1.17
C SER A 97 17.12 1.63 0.21
N ILE A 98 16.61 2.63 -0.50
CA ILE A 98 15.62 2.42 -1.57
C ILE A 98 16.21 1.56 -2.69
N LYS A 99 17.43 1.84 -3.14
CA LYS A 99 18.11 1.04 -4.17
C LYS A 99 18.37 -0.39 -3.71
N ASP A 100 18.82 -0.57 -2.46
CA ASP A 100 19.09 -1.89 -1.89
C ASP A 100 17.80 -2.74 -1.82
N GLN A 101 16.68 -2.14 -1.40
CA GLN A 101 15.38 -2.83 -1.40
C GLN A 101 14.95 -3.18 -2.84
N PHE A 102 15.08 -2.24 -3.77
CA PHE A 102 14.75 -2.48 -5.17
C PHE A 102 15.56 -3.65 -5.75
N ASP A 103 16.88 -3.70 -5.54
CA ASP A 103 17.75 -4.76 -6.07
C ASP A 103 17.35 -6.15 -5.57
N VAL A 104 16.91 -6.26 -4.31
CA VAL A 104 16.40 -7.50 -3.74
C VAL A 104 15.09 -7.90 -4.41
N LEU A 105 14.10 -6.99 -4.44
CA LEU A 105 12.78 -7.26 -5.00
C LEU A 105 12.84 -7.53 -6.51
N TYR A 106 13.72 -6.83 -7.23
CA TYR A 106 13.93 -7.00 -8.67
C TYR A 106 14.52 -8.39 -8.98
N ARG A 107 15.51 -8.83 -8.19
CA ARG A 107 16.09 -10.17 -8.31
C ARG A 107 15.04 -11.26 -8.03
N GLU A 108 14.26 -11.12 -6.98
CA GLU A 108 13.19 -12.07 -6.61
C GLU A 108 12.03 -12.06 -7.62
N GLY A 109 11.78 -10.90 -8.23
CA GLY A 109 10.77 -10.69 -9.27
C GLY A 109 10.97 -11.53 -10.52
N SER A 110 12.18 -12.05 -10.76
CA SER A 110 12.45 -13.01 -11.85
C SER A 110 11.63 -14.30 -11.75
N ASN A 111 11.19 -14.66 -10.53
CA ASN A 111 10.30 -15.79 -10.27
C ASN A 111 8.89 -15.32 -9.90
N ARG A 112 8.78 -14.38 -8.96
CA ARG A 112 7.48 -13.85 -8.49
C ARG A 112 7.60 -12.37 -8.15
N ALA A 113 7.09 -11.54 -9.05
CA ALA A 113 7.06 -10.10 -8.91
C ALA A 113 6.45 -9.67 -7.57
N LYS A 114 7.02 -8.61 -6.99
CA LYS A 114 6.64 -8.00 -5.72
C LYS A 114 6.36 -6.53 -5.94
N GLN A 115 5.59 -5.91 -5.04
CA GLN A 115 5.43 -4.47 -5.04
C GLN A 115 6.50 -3.79 -4.20
N MET A 116 6.75 -2.52 -4.50
CA MET A 116 7.61 -1.66 -3.68
C MET A 116 6.91 -0.31 -3.51
N CYS A 117 6.59 0.03 -2.26
CA CYS A 117 6.02 1.32 -1.93
C CYS A 117 7.13 2.34 -1.63
N VAL A 118 7.12 3.48 -2.32
CA VAL A 118 8.00 4.62 -2.01
C VAL A 118 7.16 5.75 -1.41
N SER A 119 7.16 5.86 -0.08
CA SER A 119 6.38 6.88 0.62
C SER A 119 7.13 8.22 0.69
N LEU A 120 6.45 9.28 0.28
CA LEU A 120 7.02 10.61 0.07
C LEU A 120 6.12 11.70 0.66
N HIS A 121 6.73 12.70 1.30
CA HIS A 121 6.06 13.90 1.75
C HIS A 121 6.63 15.12 1.01
N PRO A 122 5.82 15.91 0.27
CA PRO A 122 6.32 17.06 -0.49
C PRO A 122 7.09 18.09 0.36
N ALA A 123 6.70 18.29 1.61
CA ALA A 123 7.39 19.19 2.54
C ALA A 123 8.77 18.68 3.00
N ILE A 124 9.06 17.39 2.83
CA ILE A 124 10.31 16.75 3.21
C ILE A 124 11.15 16.49 1.96
N MET A 125 10.74 15.54 1.11
CA MET A 125 11.51 15.16 -0.09
C MET A 125 11.55 16.26 -1.14
N GLY A 126 10.55 17.14 -1.19
CA GLY A 126 10.51 18.28 -2.13
C GLY A 126 11.51 19.40 -1.81
N THR A 127 12.24 19.31 -0.68
CA THR A 127 13.23 20.34 -0.32
C THR A 127 14.47 20.27 -1.22
N PRO A 128 15.12 21.41 -1.53
CA PRO A 128 16.28 21.44 -2.45
C PRO A 128 17.44 20.54 -2.06
N SER A 129 17.63 20.26 -0.76
CA SER A 129 18.68 19.36 -0.28
C SER A 129 18.37 17.89 -0.51
N ARG A 130 17.10 17.53 -0.75
CA ARG A 130 16.63 16.14 -0.82
C ARG A 130 16.14 15.72 -2.21
N ILE A 131 15.52 16.63 -2.97
CA ILE A 131 14.85 16.29 -4.23
C ILE A 131 15.76 15.60 -5.27
N LYS A 132 17.06 15.92 -5.26
CA LYS A 132 18.06 15.25 -6.12
C LYS A 132 18.15 13.74 -5.89
N TYR A 133 17.91 13.28 -4.66
CA TYR A 133 17.95 11.86 -4.32
C TYR A 133 16.68 11.14 -4.76
N LEU A 134 15.53 11.82 -4.79
CA LEU A 134 14.32 11.28 -5.40
C LEU A 134 14.52 11.05 -6.91
N ASP A 135 15.09 12.04 -7.60
CA ASP A 135 15.45 11.92 -9.03
C ASP A 135 16.42 10.75 -9.27
N GLU A 136 17.44 10.62 -8.41
CA GLU A 136 18.42 9.54 -8.45
C GLU A 136 17.78 8.14 -8.30
N VAL A 137 16.90 7.94 -7.31
CA VAL A 137 16.28 6.62 -7.08
C VAL A 137 15.26 6.27 -8.16
N LEU A 138 14.44 7.24 -8.60
CA LEU A 138 13.48 7.01 -9.69
C LEU A 138 14.21 6.71 -10.99
N GLY A 139 15.25 7.46 -11.32
CA GLY A 139 16.10 7.21 -12.49
C GLY A 139 16.76 5.84 -12.44
N TYR A 140 17.25 5.42 -11.27
CA TYR A 140 17.83 4.09 -11.09
C TYR A 140 16.80 2.98 -11.34
N MET A 141 15.66 3.00 -10.65
CA MET A 141 14.64 1.95 -10.80
C MET A 141 14.10 1.90 -12.24
N MET A 142 13.81 3.05 -12.85
CA MET A 142 13.29 3.13 -14.22
C MET A 142 14.32 2.80 -15.30
N SER A 143 15.61 2.69 -14.95
CA SER A 143 16.64 2.21 -15.89
C SER A 143 16.65 0.69 -16.08
N HIS A 144 15.88 -0.05 -15.27
CA HIS A 144 15.75 -1.50 -15.35
C HIS A 144 14.49 -1.90 -16.13
N ASP A 145 14.62 -2.89 -17.02
CA ASP A 145 13.49 -3.42 -17.77
C ASP A 145 12.52 -4.18 -16.87
N GLY A 146 11.23 -4.20 -17.23
CA GLY A 146 10.22 -4.98 -16.52
C GLY A 146 9.70 -4.35 -15.23
N VAL A 147 10.09 -3.12 -14.91
CA VAL A 147 9.52 -2.36 -13.79
C VAL A 147 8.18 -1.74 -14.22
N TRP A 148 7.11 -2.10 -13.50
CA TRP A 148 5.79 -1.50 -13.70
C TRP A 148 5.64 -0.25 -12.84
N GLN A 149 5.63 0.92 -13.49
CA GLN A 149 5.27 2.17 -12.83
C GLN A 149 3.74 2.24 -12.66
N ALA A 150 3.27 1.90 -11.46
CA ALA A 150 1.86 1.78 -11.16
C ALA A 150 1.45 2.65 -9.97
N THR A 151 0.20 3.07 -9.99
CA THR A 151 -0.51 3.55 -8.81
C THR A 151 -1.05 2.39 -7.98
N ALA A 152 -1.31 2.62 -6.69
CA ALA A 152 -1.96 1.61 -5.84
C ALA A 152 -3.32 1.17 -6.40
N ASP A 153 -4.08 2.10 -7.02
CA ASP A 153 -5.34 1.80 -7.71
C ASP A 153 -5.15 0.76 -8.82
N GLU A 154 -4.13 0.93 -9.67
CA GLU A 154 -3.85 0.01 -10.78
C GLU A 154 -3.39 -1.38 -10.28
N ILE A 155 -2.55 -1.42 -9.24
CA ILE A 155 -2.14 -2.68 -8.61
C ILE A 155 -3.36 -3.38 -7.99
N ALA A 156 -4.23 -2.64 -7.30
CA ALA A 156 -5.42 -3.19 -6.68
C ALA A 156 -6.41 -3.74 -7.71
N ASP A 157 -6.68 -3.00 -8.79
CA ASP A 157 -7.52 -3.47 -9.89
C ASP A 157 -6.96 -4.76 -10.51
N TYR A 158 -5.65 -4.78 -10.83
CA TYR A 158 -5.00 -5.96 -11.40
C TYR A 158 -5.09 -7.17 -10.46
N TYR A 159 -4.88 -6.96 -9.15
CA TYR A 159 -5.00 -8.03 -8.18
C TYR A 159 -6.44 -8.55 -8.06
N MET A 160 -7.42 -7.65 -8.01
CA MET A 160 -8.84 -7.99 -7.95
C MET A 160 -9.29 -8.82 -9.14
N ASP A 161 -8.82 -8.46 -10.34
CA ASP A 161 -9.22 -9.11 -11.60
C ASP A 161 -8.55 -10.47 -11.82
N HIS A 162 -7.34 -10.68 -11.28
CA HIS A 162 -6.52 -11.84 -11.62
C HIS A 162 -6.24 -12.81 -10.46
N TYR A 163 -6.23 -12.35 -9.21
CA TYR A 163 -5.70 -13.13 -8.09
C TYR A 163 -6.61 -13.21 -6.86
N TYR A 164 -7.56 -12.28 -6.68
CA TYR A 164 -8.37 -12.23 -5.46
C TYR A 164 -9.09 -13.56 -5.17
N ASP A 165 -9.90 -14.04 -6.11
CA ASP A 165 -10.69 -15.27 -5.90
C ASP A 165 -9.77 -16.50 -5.74
N THR A 166 -8.64 -16.56 -6.46
CA THR A 166 -7.64 -17.63 -6.31
C THR A 166 -7.04 -17.65 -4.91
N MET A 167 -6.65 -16.48 -4.38
CA MET A 167 -6.02 -16.38 -3.07
C MET A 167 -7.03 -16.61 -1.93
N VAL A 168 -8.27 -16.15 -2.07
CA VAL A 168 -9.35 -16.46 -1.11
C VAL A 168 -9.56 -17.97 -1.03
N ASN A 169 -9.70 -18.66 -2.18
CA ASN A 169 -9.87 -20.12 -2.20
C ASN A 169 -8.68 -20.86 -1.57
N TYR A 170 -7.45 -20.43 -1.88
CA TYR A 170 -6.25 -21.01 -1.28
C TYR A 170 -6.24 -20.89 0.26
N VAL A 171 -6.62 -19.73 0.80
CA VAL A 171 -6.68 -19.50 2.25
C VAL A 171 -7.79 -20.34 2.89
N ASP A 172 -8.94 -20.47 2.25
CA ASP A 172 -10.06 -21.27 2.74
C ASP A 172 -9.71 -22.76 2.79
N GLU A 173 -9.08 -23.29 1.75
CA GLU A 173 -8.58 -24.68 1.70
C GLU A 173 -7.53 -24.91 2.80
N PHE A 174 -6.53 -24.02 2.91
CA PHE A 174 -5.48 -24.14 3.91
C PHE A 174 -6.03 -24.09 5.34
N SER A 175 -7.03 -23.24 5.59
CA SER A 175 -7.66 -23.10 6.92
C SER A 175 -8.44 -24.36 7.33
N GLN A 176 -9.06 -25.06 6.38
CA GLN A 176 -9.73 -26.33 6.64
C GLN A 176 -8.72 -27.42 7.02
N ASP A 177 -7.60 -27.50 6.30
CA ASP A 177 -6.52 -28.45 6.59
C ASP A 177 -5.90 -28.21 7.96
N TYR A 178 -5.66 -26.94 8.34
CA TYR A 178 -5.11 -26.60 9.66
C TYR A 178 -6.09 -26.95 10.80
N SER A 179 -7.39 -26.69 10.60
CA SER A 179 -8.43 -27.05 11.57
C SER A 179 -8.57 -28.55 11.76
N ALA A 180 -8.19 -29.37 10.77
CA ALA A 180 -8.17 -30.83 10.88
C ALA A 180 -6.96 -31.38 11.66
N LEU A 181 -5.94 -30.54 11.92
CA LEU A 181 -4.72 -30.90 12.64
C LEU A 181 -4.75 -30.53 14.14
N THR A 182 -5.78 -29.81 14.59
CA THR A 182 -5.97 -29.34 15.98
C THR A 182 -7.23 -29.93 16.60
#